data_AF-A0A1F3NGS1-F1
#
_entry.id   AF-A0A1F3NGS1-F1
#
_cell.length_a   1.000
_cell.length_b   1.000
_cell.length_c   1.000
_cell.angle_alpha   90.00
_cell.angle_beta   90.00
_cell.angle_gamma   90.00
#
_symmetry.space_group_name_H-M   'P 1'
#
loop_
_entity.id
_entity.type
_entity.pdbx_description
1 polymer ?
#
loop_
_entity_poly.entity_id
_entity_poly.type
_entity_poly.pdbx_seq_one_letter_code
_entity_poly.pdbx_strand_id
1 'polypeptide(L)'
;MFGDPEGACGWFREMIYKYKNDNSLQKPVCLLFGGELTIRVTGKGAGGRNQHLALTAAMRLSGIPGIIFLSAGTDGNDGNTDMAGAVIDTDTMHDALSRNIDPEKYLRNFDSYNFFKSAGGHIYTGPTFTNVMDIVVILIE
;
A
#
# COMPACT_ATOMS: atom_id res chain seq x y z
N MET A 1 10.61 -2.02 13.82
CA MET A 1 9.29 -2.63 14.09
C MET A 1 8.29 -1.60 13.61
N PHE A 2 7.64 -1.81 12.47
CA PHE A 2 6.77 -0.78 11.90
C PHE A 2 5.59 -0.55 12.84
N GLY A 3 5.42 0.71 13.24
CA GLY A 3 4.29 1.15 14.07
C GLY A 3 2.99 1.19 13.26
N ASP A 4 2.11 2.12 13.60
CA ASP A 4 0.89 2.35 12.82
C ASP A 4 1.20 2.71 11.33
N PRO A 5 0.24 2.52 10.41
CA PRO A 5 0.44 2.78 8.98
C PRO A 5 0.98 4.18 8.65
N GLU A 6 0.63 5.21 9.41
CA GLU A 6 1.06 6.59 9.13
C GLU A 6 2.55 6.78 9.41
N GLY A 7 3.02 6.25 10.55
CA GLY A 7 4.45 6.22 10.87
C GLY A 7 5.26 5.45 9.82
N ALA A 8 4.75 4.31 9.37
CA ALA A 8 5.39 3.51 8.32
C ALA A 8 5.47 4.28 6.98
N CYS A 9 4.37 4.91 6.54
CA CYS A 9 4.35 5.70 5.31
C CYS A 9 5.29 6.92 5.37
N GLY A 10 5.42 7.57 6.52
CA GLY A 10 6.40 8.64 6.73
C GLY A 10 7.83 8.16 6.46
N TRP A 11 8.20 7.01 7.02
CA TRP A 11 9.51 6.42 6.83
C TRP A 11 9.76 5.96 5.38
N PHE A 12 8.77 5.31 4.74
CA PHE A 12 8.88 4.93 3.32
C PHE A 12 9.10 6.14 2.42
N ARG A 13 8.40 7.25 2.69
CA ARG A 13 8.55 8.50 1.93
C ARG A 13 9.98 9.05 2.05
N GLU A 14 10.58 9.05 3.24
CA GLU A 14 11.99 9.45 3.42
C GLU A 14 12.95 8.58 2.61
N MET A 15 12.75 7.25 2.65
CA MET A 15 13.56 6.31 1.87
C MET A 15 13.40 6.50 0.37
N ILE A 16 12.17 6.74 -0.10
CA ILE A 16 11.87 7.06 -1.50
C ILE A 16 12.63 8.32 -1.93
N TYR A 17 12.54 9.42 -1.17
CA TYR A 17 13.26 10.65 -1.52
C TYR A 17 14.77 10.45 -1.52
N LYS A 18 15.31 9.75 -0.52
CA LYS A 18 16.74 9.45 -0.45
C LYS A 18 17.19 8.72 -1.71
N TYR A 19 16.55 7.61 -2.06
CA TYR A 19 16.99 6.80 -3.18
C TYR A 19 16.66 7.43 -4.52
N LYS A 20 15.51 8.09 -4.68
CA LYS A 20 15.15 8.76 -5.95
C LYS A 20 16.15 9.85 -6.34
N ASN A 21 16.69 10.59 -5.36
CA ASN A 21 17.67 11.66 -5.60
C ASN A 21 19.13 11.19 -5.58
N ASP A 22 19.38 9.89 -5.40
CA ASP A 22 20.72 9.34 -5.41
C ASP A 22 21.19 9.06 -6.86
N ASN A 23 21.93 10.02 -7.42
CA ASN A 23 22.49 9.94 -8.77
C ASN A 23 23.61 8.89 -8.91
N SER A 24 24.06 8.27 -7.83
CA SER A 24 25.07 7.19 -7.89
C SER A 24 24.46 5.82 -8.18
N LEU A 25 23.14 5.67 -8.03
CA LEU A 25 22.42 4.43 -8.27
C LEU A 25 21.88 4.36 -9.69
N GLN A 26 22.06 3.21 -10.33
CA GLN A 26 21.36 2.91 -11.57
C GLN A 26 19.88 2.66 -11.29
N LYS A 27 19.01 3.29 -12.08
CA LYS A 27 17.56 3.14 -12.01
C LYS A 27 17.05 2.05 -12.97
N PRO A 28 15.96 1.33 -12.63
CA PRO A 28 15.12 1.48 -11.43
C PRO A 28 15.74 0.85 -10.16
N VAL A 29 15.37 1.36 -8.99
CA VAL A 29 15.73 0.79 -7.68
C VAL A 29 14.52 0.08 -7.08
N CYS A 30 14.73 -1.13 -6.56
CA CYS A 30 13.71 -1.88 -5.82
C CYS A 30 14.08 -1.95 -4.34
N LEU A 31 13.21 -1.43 -3.48
CA LEU A 31 13.30 -1.58 -2.03
C LEU A 31 12.37 -2.71 -1.59
N LEU A 32 12.93 -3.64 -0.82
CA LEU A 32 12.20 -4.79 -0.29
C LEU A 32 12.19 -4.74 1.23
N PHE A 33 11.00 -4.86 1.81
CA PHE A 33 10.81 -4.92 3.25
C PHE A 33 9.93 -6.12 3.60
N GLY A 34 10.23 -6.74 4.74
CA GLY A 34 9.42 -7.79 5.32
C GLY A 34 9.12 -7.47 6.78
N GLY A 35 7.98 -7.97 7.27
CA GLY A 35 7.57 -7.81 8.66
C GLY A 35 6.09 -8.06 8.82
N GLU A 36 5.55 -7.68 9.97
CA GLU A 36 4.12 -7.74 10.22
C GLU A 36 3.66 -6.37 10.74
N LEU A 37 2.86 -5.68 9.93
CA LEU A 37 2.30 -4.40 10.35
C LEU A 37 1.07 -4.67 11.23
N THR A 38 0.83 -3.83 12.23
CA THR A 38 -0.38 -3.94 13.05
C THR A 38 -1.21 -2.67 12.92
N ILE A 39 -2.52 -2.85 12.82
CA ILE A 39 -3.46 -1.75 12.74
C ILE A 39 -4.58 -1.96 13.74
N ARG A 40 -4.89 -0.91 14.50
CA ARG A 40 -6.06 -0.91 15.37
C ARG A 40 -7.26 -0.41 14.58
N VAL A 41 -8.12 -1.35 14.16
CA VAL A 41 -9.34 -1.03 13.42
C VAL A 41 -10.35 -0.33 14.33
N THR A 42 -10.79 0.86 13.95
CA THR A 42 -11.87 1.61 14.63
C THR A 42 -13.08 1.89 13.74
N GLY A 43 -12.96 1.63 12.44
CA GLY A 43 -14.04 1.73 11.46
C GLY A 43 -14.86 0.45 11.31
N LYS A 44 -15.83 0.47 10.38
CA LYS A 44 -16.70 -0.67 10.07
C LYS A 44 -16.54 -1.20 8.64
N GLY A 45 -15.54 -0.70 7.92
CA GLY A 45 -15.23 -1.11 6.55
C GLY A 45 -14.64 -2.52 6.45
N ALA A 46 -14.41 -2.93 5.21
CA ALA A 46 -13.68 -4.15 4.87
C ALA A 46 -12.25 -3.84 4.41
N GLY A 47 -11.33 -4.75 4.71
CA GLY A 47 -9.92 -4.61 4.36
C GLY A 47 -9.01 -5.34 5.32
N GLY A 48 -7.71 -5.11 5.14
CA GLY A 48 -6.68 -5.54 6.07
C GLY A 48 -5.54 -4.54 6.15
N ARG A 49 -4.50 -4.92 6.88
CA ARG A 49 -3.33 -4.07 7.17
C ARG A 49 -2.57 -3.70 5.89
N ASN A 50 -2.45 -4.62 4.93
CA ASN A 50 -1.71 -4.41 3.69
C ASN A 50 -2.47 -3.47 2.75
N GLN A 51 -3.76 -3.70 2.55
CA GLN A 51 -4.63 -2.79 1.80
C GLN A 51 -4.67 -1.42 2.48
N HIS A 52 -4.82 -1.36 3.81
CA HIS A 52 -4.85 -0.07 4.50
C HIS A 52 -3.52 0.69 4.35
N LEU A 53 -2.38 0.00 4.48
CA LEU A 53 -1.06 0.60 4.24
C LEU A 53 -0.93 1.11 2.80
N ALA A 54 -1.35 0.33 1.80
CA ALA A 54 -1.30 0.75 0.40
C ALA A 54 -2.18 1.98 0.14
N LEU A 55 -3.36 2.08 0.74
CA LEU A 55 -4.22 3.26 0.61
C LEU A 55 -3.60 4.49 1.28
N THR A 56 -3.06 4.33 2.49
CA THR A 56 -2.30 5.40 3.16
C THR A 56 -1.10 5.84 2.31
N ALA A 57 -0.37 4.88 1.73
CA ALA A 57 0.78 5.15 0.86
C ALA A 57 0.36 5.92 -0.40
N ALA A 58 -0.73 5.54 -1.07
CA ALA A 58 -1.26 6.26 -2.22
C ALA A 58 -1.51 7.74 -1.88
N MET A 59 -2.16 8.02 -0.74
CA MET A 59 -2.40 9.38 -0.29
C MET A 59 -1.11 10.16 0.01
N ARG A 60 -0.12 9.50 0.66
CA ARG A 60 1.12 10.15 1.11
C ARG A 60 2.18 10.32 0.02
N LEU A 61 2.15 9.46 -0.99
CA LEU A 61 3.10 9.43 -2.11
C LEU A 61 2.55 10.09 -3.38
N SER A 62 1.27 10.48 -3.38
CA SER A 62 0.64 11.23 -4.46
C SER A 62 1.50 12.41 -4.92
N GLY A 63 1.71 12.51 -6.24
CA GLY A 63 2.52 13.57 -6.86
C GLY A 63 4.03 13.32 -6.85
N ILE A 64 4.51 12.20 -6.30
CA ILE A 64 5.90 11.75 -6.48
C ILE A 64 5.95 10.83 -7.71
N PRO A 65 6.52 11.26 -8.85
CA PRO A 65 6.51 10.48 -10.09
C PRO A 65 7.42 9.25 -10.01
N GLY A 66 7.06 8.22 -10.77
CA GLY A 66 7.88 7.01 -10.95
C GLY A 66 7.99 6.16 -9.69
N ILE A 67 6.91 6.07 -8.91
CA ILE A 67 6.84 5.24 -7.70
C ILE A 67 5.75 4.20 -7.89
N ILE A 68 6.08 2.94 -7.64
CA ILE A 68 5.12 1.85 -7.45
C ILE A 68 5.31 1.30 -6.05
N PHE A 69 4.21 1.18 -5.30
CA PHE A 69 4.21 0.65 -3.94
C PHE A 69 3.24 -0.52 -3.85
N LEU A 70 3.71 -1.64 -3.34
CA LEU A 70 2.93 -2.84 -3.12
C LEU A 70 3.08 -3.27 -1.67
N SER A 71 1.96 -3.67 -1.04
CA SER A 71 1.94 -4.36 0.25
C SER A 71 1.07 -5.60 0.12
N ALA A 72 1.57 -6.76 0.56
CA ALA A 72 0.81 -8.00 0.50
C ALA A 72 1.17 -8.99 1.62
N GLY A 73 0.16 -9.70 2.12
CA GLY A 73 0.30 -10.86 3.00
C GLY A 73 0.72 -12.09 2.20
N THR A 74 1.74 -12.79 2.69
CA THR A 74 2.29 -13.97 2.00
C THR A 74 1.38 -15.20 2.06
N ASP A 75 0.38 -15.22 2.94
CA ASP A 75 -0.68 -16.23 3.04
C ASP A 75 -1.81 -16.05 2.01
N GLY A 76 -1.77 -14.95 1.26
CA GLY A 76 -2.73 -14.64 0.21
C GLY A 76 -4.02 -14.02 0.71
N ASN A 77 -4.11 -13.65 2.00
CA ASN A 77 -5.27 -12.97 2.58
C ASN A 77 -4.83 -11.75 3.40
N ASP A 78 -5.66 -10.71 3.41
CA ASP A 78 -5.41 -9.50 4.17
C ASP A 78 -6.69 -9.08 4.90
N GLY A 79 -6.66 -9.23 6.22
CA GLY A 79 -7.79 -8.95 7.10
C GLY A 79 -8.99 -9.84 6.84
N ASN A 80 -10.16 -9.24 6.65
CA ASN A 80 -11.43 -9.95 6.43
C ASN A 80 -11.79 -10.09 4.94
N THR A 81 -10.79 -10.17 4.06
CA THR A 81 -10.97 -10.16 2.60
C THR A 81 -10.26 -11.34 1.95
N ASP A 82 -10.61 -11.61 0.69
CA ASP A 82 -9.99 -12.61 -0.18
C ASP A 82 -8.78 -12.06 -0.95
N MET A 83 -8.35 -10.84 -0.66
CA MET A 83 -7.23 -10.17 -1.32
C MET A 83 -5.98 -10.31 -0.46
N ALA A 84 -4.82 -10.53 -1.09
CA ALA A 84 -3.54 -10.56 -0.39
C ALA A 84 -3.07 -9.17 0.03
N GLY A 85 -3.54 -8.13 -0.66
CA GLY A 85 -3.06 -6.77 -0.46
C GLY A 85 -3.43 -5.86 -1.63
N ALA A 86 -2.63 -4.82 -1.86
CA ALA A 86 -2.83 -3.91 -2.98
C ALA A 86 -1.51 -3.32 -3.50
N VAL A 87 -1.56 -2.87 -4.76
CA VAL A 87 -0.53 -2.13 -5.47
C VAL A 87 -1.07 -0.74 -5.84
N ILE A 88 -0.23 0.27 -5.69
CA ILE A 88 -0.53 1.65 -6.09
C ILE A 88 0.66 2.22 -6.85
N ASP A 89 0.38 3.22 -7.67
CA ASP A 89 1.35 4.03 -8.40
C ASP A 89 1.07 5.53 -8.17
N THR A 90 1.84 6.38 -8.85
CA THR A 90 1.69 7.84 -8.75
C THR A 90 0.31 8.34 -9.19
N ASP A 91 -0.37 7.64 -10.10
CA ASP A 91 -1.62 8.09 -10.74
C ASP A 91 -2.87 7.58 -10.02
N THR A 92 -2.74 6.56 -9.16
CA THR A 92 -3.83 5.92 -8.40
C THR A 92 -4.77 6.94 -7.73
N MET A 93 -4.23 7.99 -7.10
CA MET A 93 -5.03 9.03 -6.44
C MET A 93 -5.74 9.94 -7.45
N HIS A 94 -5.06 10.33 -8.52
CA HIS A 94 -5.65 11.14 -9.59
C HIS A 94 -6.81 10.40 -10.26
N ASP A 95 -6.62 9.12 -10.56
CA ASP A 95 -7.61 8.26 -11.20
C ASP A 95 -8.81 7.94 -10.30
N ALA A 96 -8.58 7.78 -9.00
CA ALA A 96 -9.68 7.62 -8.04
C ALA A 96 -10.56 8.89 -8.00
N LEU A 97 -9.93 10.06 -7.87
CA LEU A 97 -10.64 11.34 -7.80
C LEU A 97 -11.37 11.68 -9.10
N SER A 98 -10.78 11.40 -10.27
CA SER A 98 -11.43 11.63 -11.57
C SER A 98 -12.69 10.76 -11.77
N ARG A 99 -12.80 9.66 -11.02
CA ARG A 99 -13.98 8.78 -10.97
C ARG A 99 -14.91 9.06 -9.78
N ASN A 100 -14.72 10.17 -9.06
CA ASN A 100 -15.47 10.53 -7.85
C ASN A 100 -15.36 9.50 -6.70
N ILE A 101 -14.22 8.81 -6.61
CA ILE A 101 -13.91 7.90 -5.50
C ILE A 101 -13.11 8.70 -4.48
N ASP A 102 -13.70 8.99 -3.31
CA ASP A 102 -13.05 9.75 -2.23
C ASP A 102 -12.19 8.83 -1.34
N PRO A 103 -10.84 8.83 -1.48
CA PRO A 103 -9.96 7.96 -0.71
C PRO A 103 -10.02 8.23 0.80
N GLU A 104 -10.22 9.48 1.22
CA GLU A 104 -10.25 9.81 2.65
C GLU A 104 -11.45 9.18 3.36
N LYS A 105 -12.59 9.11 2.67
CA LYS A 105 -13.80 8.44 3.18
C LYS A 105 -13.51 6.96 3.48
N TYR A 106 -12.87 6.26 2.55
CA TYR A 106 -12.53 4.84 2.73
C TYR A 106 -11.46 4.65 3.80
N LEU A 107 -10.42 5.50 3.82
CA LEU A 107 -9.36 5.40 4.81
C LEU A 107 -9.91 5.60 6.23
N ARG A 108 -10.70 6.66 6.47
CA ARG A 108 -11.30 6.93 7.79
C ARG A 108 -12.24 5.81 8.27
N ASN A 109 -12.91 5.12 7.35
CA ASN A 109 -13.82 4.03 7.70
C ASN A 109 -13.14 2.65 7.76
N PHE A 110 -11.82 2.58 7.56
CA PHE A 110 -11.09 1.31 7.43
C PHE A 110 -11.67 0.40 6.34
N ASP A 111 -12.00 1.00 5.20
CA ASP A 111 -12.71 0.37 4.09
C ASP A 111 -11.86 0.28 2.81
N SER A 112 -10.58 -0.04 2.98
CA SER A 112 -9.59 -0.10 1.90
C SER A 112 -9.98 -1.13 0.84
N TYR A 113 -10.68 -2.21 1.21
CA TYR A 113 -11.18 -3.19 0.25
C TYR A 113 -12.10 -2.56 -0.80
N ASN A 114 -13.09 -1.79 -0.36
CA ASN A 114 -14.06 -1.17 -1.27
C ASN A 114 -13.46 0.00 -2.05
N PHE A 115 -12.42 0.65 -1.51
CA PHE A 115 -11.60 1.59 -2.28
C PHE A 115 -10.96 0.88 -3.47
N PHE A 116 -10.12 -0.13 -3.25
CA PHE A 116 -9.40 -0.83 -4.33
C PHE A 116 -10.32 -1.63 -5.26
N LYS A 117 -11.50 -2.06 -4.76
CA LYS A 117 -12.55 -2.63 -5.62
C LYS A 117 -13.08 -1.64 -6.64
N SER A 118 -13.16 -0.36 -6.27
CA SER A 118 -13.66 0.71 -7.13
C SER A 118 -12.54 1.35 -7.97
N ALA A 119 -11.39 1.56 -7.35
CA ALA A 119 -10.24 2.24 -7.94
C ALA A 119 -9.37 1.30 -8.80
N GLY A 120 -9.37 -0.01 -8.53
CA GLY A 120 -8.36 -0.95 -9.04
C GLY A 120 -7.15 -1.00 -8.10
N GLY A 121 -6.24 -1.96 -8.31
CA GLY A 121 -5.02 -2.13 -7.52
C GLY A 121 -5.03 -3.30 -6.53
N HIS A 122 -6.14 -4.05 -6.44
CA HIS A 122 -6.19 -5.27 -5.64
C HIS A 122 -5.17 -6.31 -6.11
N ILE A 123 -4.56 -7.00 -5.14
CA ILE A 123 -3.71 -8.15 -5.40
C ILE A 123 -4.44 -9.40 -4.93
N TYR A 124 -4.87 -10.21 -5.89
CA TYR A 124 -5.43 -11.52 -5.64
C TYR A 124 -4.40 -12.59 -6.01
N THR A 125 -3.99 -13.40 -5.02
CA THR A 125 -3.14 -14.58 -5.24
C THR A 125 -3.91 -15.89 -5.07
N GLY A 126 -5.09 -15.85 -4.43
CA GLY A 126 -5.67 -17.02 -3.77
C GLY A 126 -4.85 -17.45 -2.53
N PRO A 127 -5.32 -18.47 -1.80
CA PRO A 127 -4.60 -19.01 -0.65
C PRO A 127 -3.27 -19.63 -1.10
N THR A 128 -2.16 -19.14 -0.57
CA THR A 128 -0.81 -19.63 -0.91
C THR A 128 -0.39 -20.83 -0.06
N PHE A 129 -1.15 -21.12 1.00
CA PHE A 129 -0.89 -22.18 1.99
C PHE A 129 0.48 -22.08 2.69
N THR A 130 1.07 -20.89 2.74
CA THR A 130 2.28 -20.58 3.51
C THR A 130 2.16 -19.20 4.15
N ASN A 131 2.81 -18.94 5.28
CA ASN A 131 2.76 -17.63 5.92
C ASN A 131 4.14 -17.27 6.49
N VAL A 132 4.77 -16.26 5.88
CA VAL A 132 6.01 -15.63 6.32
C VAL A 132 5.80 -14.13 6.55
N MET A 133 4.61 -13.76 7.02
CA MET A 133 4.12 -12.39 7.28
C MET A 133 3.88 -11.57 6.00
N ASP A 134 4.13 -10.27 6.04
CA ASP A 134 3.87 -9.32 4.96
C ASP A 134 5.16 -8.96 4.20
N ILE A 135 5.00 -8.64 2.92
CA ILE A 135 6.03 -8.03 2.07
C ILE A 135 5.58 -6.66 1.61
N VAL A 136 6.51 -5.70 1.62
CA VAL A 136 6.37 -4.41 0.96
C VAL A 136 7.43 -4.27 -0.13
N VAL A 137 7.01 -3.93 -1.34
CA VAL A 137 7.87 -3.69 -2.50
C VAL A 137 7.68 -2.25 -2.94
N ILE A 138 8.78 -1.51 -3.09
CA ILE A 138 8.77 -0.15 -3.61
C ILE A 138 9.70 -0.08 -4.80
N LEU A 139 9.15 0.18 -5.99
CA LEU A 139 9.94 0.46 -7.18
C LEU A 139 10.06 1.98 -7.34
N ILE A 140 11.28 2.42 -7.62
CA ILE A 140 11.63 3.82 -7.81
C ILE A 140 12.32 3.94 -9.17
N GLU A 141 11.67 4.63 -10.09
CA GLU A 141 12.24 5.05 -11.38
C GLU A 141 13.16 6.27 -11.24
#